data_AF-A0A0Q6W8B0-F1
#
_entry.id   AF-A0A0Q6W8B0-F1
#
_cell.length_a   1.000
_cell.length_b   1.000
_cell.length_c   1.000
_cell.angle_alpha   90.00
_cell.angle_beta   90.00
_cell.angle_gamma   90.00
#
_symmetry.space_group_name_H-M   'P 1'
#
loop_
_entity.id
_entity.type
_entity.pdbx_description
1 polymer ?
#
loop_
_entity_poly.entity_id
_entity_poly.type
_entity_poly.pdbx_seq_one_letter_code
_entity_poly.pdbx_strand_id
1 'polypeptide(L)'
;MLSGCANLGAVQEFAKTSADSAAYTQLTDEYVNSPETSKLYTLENDAGERARLDTLAAERKPQAARLMLMHQALAGYMAAVGDLAADDLTEADTQLDGMFDAAVKANYVDETTGAPLRSIGKILAEAAMNGYRQRELNKVIAAANAPLQQLIAHQLALMEGYGQSLANERAMQIRHQRVLHAMARDKGREPVAAELIWERSNLTAMQFAQREKAVPKYLETLKQIAAGHQALYDNRDNLSNKEVAAQIKRYTKRIRAALKAARTPSDAAAPAAAKP
;
A
#
# COMPACT_ATOMS: atom_id res chain seq x y z
N MET A 1 27.79 19.85 -30.38
CA MET A 1 27.12 18.64 -29.90
C MET A 1 25.74 19.04 -29.40
N LEU A 2 24.70 18.74 -30.17
CA LEU A 2 23.31 18.99 -29.76
C LEU A 2 22.92 17.92 -28.73
N SER A 3 22.94 18.28 -27.45
CA SER A 3 22.32 17.50 -26.38
C SER A 3 20.80 17.53 -26.59
N GLY A 4 20.30 16.61 -27.42
CA GLY A 4 18.87 16.36 -27.51
C GLY A 4 18.40 15.78 -26.19
N CYS A 5 17.59 16.52 -25.44
CA CYS A 5 16.93 16.01 -24.24
C CYS A 5 16.28 14.66 -24.58
N ALA A 6 16.68 13.62 -23.87
CA ALA A 6 16.10 12.31 -24.05
C ALA A 6 14.62 12.40 -23.65
N ASN A 7 13.68 12.02 -24.53
CA ASN A 7 12.27 12.04 -24.18
C ASN A 7 11.97 10.89 -23.21
N LEU A 8 11.98 11.19 -21.91
CA LEU A 8 11.73 10.23 -20.84
C LEU A 8 10.29 10.30 -20.30
N GLY A 9 9.34 10.85 -21.06
CA GLY A 9 7.95 11.00 -20.62
C GLY A 9 7.29 9.67 -20.19
N ALA A 10 7.69 8.55 -20.79
CA ALA A 10 7.22 7.22 -20.36
C ALA A 10 7.71 6.85 -18.94
N VAL A 11 8.97 7.18 -18.62
CA VAL A 11 9.56 6.96 -17.30
C VAL A 11 8.91 7.86 -16.27
N GLN A 12 8.74 9.15 -16.59
CA GLN A 12 8.04 10.12 -15.74
C GLN A 12 6.61 9.66 -15.42
N GLU A 13 5.86 9.24 -16.42
CA GLU A 13 4.48 8.79 -16.25
C GLU A 13 4.39 7.51 -15.39
N PHE A 14 5.32 6.57 -15.61
CA PHE A 14 5.43 5.36 -14.80
C PHE A 14 5.76 5.67 -13.35
N ALA A 15 6.76 6.52 -13.11
CA ALA A 15 7.19 6.98 -11.81
C ALA A 15 6.04 7.63 -11.04
N LYS A 16 5.39 8.65 -11.63
CA LYS A 16 4.24 9.31 -11.02
C LYS A 16 3.11 8.34 -10.69
N THR A 17 2.74 7.47 -11.63
CA THR A 17 1.69 6.47 -11.43
C THR A 17 2.06 5.50 -10.31
N SER A 18 3.33 5.10 -10.21
CA SER A 18 3.83 4.21 -9.16
C SER A 18 3.83 4.90 -7.81
N ALA A 19 4.21 6.19 -7.75
CA ALA A 19 4.16 7.01 -6.54
C ALA A 19 2.73 7.14 -6.01
N ASP A 20 1.78 7.53 -6.88
CA ASP A 20 0.36 7.65 -6.54
C ASP A 20 -0.24 6.31 -6.06
N SER A 21 0.24 5.20 -6.64
CA SER A 21 -0.20 3.85 -6.29
C SER A 21 0.40 3.38 -4.96
N ALA A 22 1.67 3.70 -4.71
CA ALA A 22 2.35 3.42 -3.47
C ALA A 22 1.78 4.26 -2.32
N ALA A 23 1.27 5.47 -2.57
CA ALA A 23 0.61 6.30 -1.59
C ALA A 23 -0.81 5.82 -1.18
N TYR A 24 -1.36 4.77 -1.81
CA TYR A 24 -2.64 4.20 -1.40
C TYR A 24 -2.48 3.32 -0.15
N THR A 25 -2.91 3.83 1.00
CA THR A 25 -2.73 3.18 2.31
C THR A 25 -4.00 2.55 2.88
N GLN A 26 -5.16 2.74 2.27
CA GLN A 26 -6.44 2.35 2.86
C GLN A 26 -6.52 0.86 3.26
N LEU A 27 -6.02 -0.05 2.42
CA LEU A 27 -6.01 -1.48 2.76
C LEU A 27 -5.08 -1.81 3.93
N THR A 28 -4.00 -1.04 4.11
CA THR A 28 -3.14 -1.12 5.29
C THR A 28 -3.91 -0.65 6.52
N ASP A 29 -4.64 0.46 6.43
CA ASP A 29 -5.46 0.97 7.54
C ASP A 29 -6.55 -0.04 7.93
N GLU A 30 -7.19 -0.68 6.96
CA GLU A 30 -8.17 -1.74 7.21
C GLU A 30 -7.53 -2.98 7.86
N TYR A 31 -6.32 -3.37 7.44
CA TYR A 31 -5.60 -4.49 8.05
C TYR A 31 -5.28 -4.23 9.53
N VAL A 32 -4.79 -3.03 9.82
CA VAL A 32 -4.41 -2.63 11.18
C VAL A 32 -5.64 -2.56 12.08
N ASN A 33 -6.76 -2.06 11.56
CA ASN A 33 -8.02 -1.94 12.29
C ASN A 33 -8.86 -3.23 12.32
N SER A 34 -8.51 -4.26 11.56
CA SER A 34 -9.25 -5.52 11.48
C SER A 34 -9.52 -6.18 12.85
N PRO A 35 -8.64 -6.14 13.86
CA PRO A 35 -8.96 -6.67 15.19
C PRO A 35 -10.08 -5.88 15.89
N GLU A 36 -10.07 -4.55 15.77
CA GLU A 36 -11.14 -3.70 16.30
C GLU A 36 -12.46 -3.92 15.56
N THR A 37 -12.40 -4.05 14.23
CA THR A 37 -13.57 -4.44 13.42
C THR A 37 -14.10 -5.82 13.85
N SER A 38 -13.20 -6.78 14.11
CA SER A 38 -13.57 -8.12 14.58
C SER A 38 -14.23 -8.12 15.96
N LYS A 39 -13.92 -7.14 16.82
CA LYS A 39 -14.59 -6.95 18.12
C LYS A 39 -16.06 -6.58 17.97
N LEU A 40 -16.47 -5.99 16.85
CA LEU A 40 -17.89 -5.76 16.52
C LEU A 40 -18.64 -7.05 16.21
N TYR A 41 -17.92 -8.12 15.88
CA TYR A 41 -18.47 -9.45 15.59
C TYR A 41 -18.21 -10.45 16.73
N THR A 42 -18.03 -9.93 17.93
CA THR A 42 -17.81 -10.72 19.15
C THR A 42 -18.85 -10.30 20.18
N LEU A 43 -19.48 -11.27 20.85
CA LEU A 43 -20.46 -10.95 21.90
C LEU A 43 -19.77 -10.22 23.05
N GLU A 44 -20.49 -9.30 23.71
CA GLU A 44 -19.93 -8.50 24.81
C GLU A 44 -19.42 -9.38 25.97
N ASN A 45 -20.08 -10.51 26.22
CA ASN A 45 -19.74 -11.45 27.29
C ASN A 45 -18.61 -12.43 26.92
N ASP A 46 -18.12 -12.43 25.69
CA ASP A 46 -16.97 -13.26 25.28
C ASP A 46 -15.64 -12.54 25.59
N ALA A 47 -15.36 -12.40 26.89
CA ALA A 47 -14.19 -11.66 27.38
C ALA A 47 -12.85 -12.24 26.88
N GLY A 48 -12.80 -13.57 26.68
CA GLY A 48 -11.59 -14.26 26.19
C GLY A 48 -11.25 -13.88 24.76
N GLU A 49 -12.22 -13.93 23.84
CA GLU A 49 -11.99 -13.56 22.44
C GLU A 49 -11.70 -12.06 22.30
N ARG A 50 -12.39 -11.21 23.07
CA ARG A 50 -12.14 -9.76 23.06
C ARG A 50 -10.72 -9.43 23.54
N ALA A 51 -10.24 -10.06 24.63
CA ALA A 51 -8.87 -9.88 25.11
C ALA A 51 -7.82 -10.37 24.09
N ARG A 52 -8.10 -11.47 23.37
CA ARG A 52 -7.26 -11.95 22.26
C ARG A 52 -7.17 -10.91 21.14
N LEU A 53 -8.29 -10.30 20.76
CA LEU A 53 -8.32 -9.25 19.74
C LEU A 53 -7.60 -7.97 20.19
N ASP A 54 -7.68 -7.59 21.47
CA ASP A 54 -6.92 -6.46 22.02
C ASP A 54 -5.40 -6.70 21.95
N THR A 55 -4.97 -7.94 22.24
CA THR A 55 -3.56 -8.33 22.10
C THR A 55 -3.12 -8.27 20.63
N LEU A 56 -3.93 -8.81 19.72
CA LEU A 56 -3.65 -8.74 18.28
C LEU A 56 -3.60 -7.29 17.76
N ALA A 57 -4.46 -6.40 18.26
CA ALA A 57 -4.43 -4.98 17.93
C ALA A 57 -3.11 -4.32 18.37
N ALA A 58 -2.65 -4.63 19.59
CA ALA A 58 -1.37 -4.15 20.10
C ALA A 58 -0.18 -4.66 19.27
N GLU A 59 -0.21 -5.93 18.84
CA GLU A 59 0.80 -6.54 17.96
C GLU A 59 0.84 -5.93 16.55
N ARG A 60 -0.30 -5.44 16.04
CA ARG A 60 -0.39 -4.82 14.70
C ARG A 60 0.02 -3.36 14.65
N LYS A 61 -0.03 -2.63 15.78
CA LYS A 61 0.39 -1.23 15.84
C LYS A 61 1.81 -0.97 15.28
N PRO A 62 2.87 -1.73 15.65
CA PRO A 62 4.19 -1.55 15.05
C PRO A 62 4.21 -1.92 13.55
N GLN A 63 3.39 -2.88 13.11
CA GLN A 63 3.26 -3.25 11.70
C GLN A 63 2.63 -2.12 10.88
N ALA A 64 1.68 -1.38 11.45
CA ALA A 64 1.06 -0.20 10.84
C ALA A 64 2.10 0.88 10.53
N ALA A 65 2.89 1.25 11.55
CA ALA A 65 3.95 2.24 11.40
C ALA A 65 4.98 1.80 10.34
N ARG A 66 5.37 0.53 10.37
CA ARG A 66 6.27 -0.06 9.38
C ARG A 66 5.72 0.00 7.96
N LEU A 67 4.47 -0.43 7.74
CA LEU A 67 3.84 -0.38 6.41
C LEU A 67 3.74 1.06 5.90
N MET A 68 3.36 2.01 6.75
CA MET A 68 3.28 3.42 6.38
C MET A 68 4.63 3.95 5.88
N LEU A 69 5.73 3.61 6.58
CA LEU A 69 7.08 3.98 6.15
C LEU A 69 7.46 3.34 4.82
N MET A 70 7.07 2.09 4.57
CA MET A 70 7.28 1.44 3.26
C MET A 70 6.54 2.17 2.15
N HIS A 71 5.27 2.52 2.37
CA HIS A 71 4.46 3.29 1.42
C HIS A 71 5.12 4.63 1.08
N GLN A 72 5.55 5.37 2.09
CA GLN A 72 6.21 6.67 1.92
C GLN A 72 7.56 6.56 1.25
N ALA A 73 8.39 5.57 1.62
CA ALA A 73 9.69 5.34 0.99
C ALA A 73 9.53 5.00 -0.50
N LEU A 74 8.60 4.10 -0.83
CA LEU A 74 8.31 3.72 -2.21
C LEU A 74 7.72 4.88 -3.01
N ALA A 75 6.77 5.62 -2.43
CA ALA A 75 6.15 6.78 -3.08
C ALA A 75 7.15 7.91 -3.30
N GLY A 76 7.95 8.25 -2.28
CA GLY A 76 8.98 9.29 -2.36
C GLY A 76 10.06 8.94 -3.37
N TYR A 77 10.55 7.69 -3.36
CA TYR A 77 11.48 7.20 -4.37
C TYR A 77 10.93 7.34 -5.79
N MET A 78 9.71 6.88 -6.03
CA MET A 78 9.11 6.95 -7.36
C MET A 78 8.81 8.39 -7.77
N ALA A 79 8.46 9.29 -6.85
CA ALA A 79 8.32 10.71 -7.14
C ALA A 79 9.65 11.31 -7.61
N ALA A 80 10.75 11.05 -6.89
CA ALA A 80 12.09 11.52 -7.26
C ALA A 80 12.53 11.00 -8.64
N VAL A 81 12.26 9.73 -8.97
CA VAL A 81 12.50 9.19 -10.32
C VAL A 81 11.71 9.96 -11.38
N GLY A 82 10.47 10.36 -11.06
CA GLY A 82 9.61 11.14 -11.96
C GLY A 82 10.16 12.54 -12.22
N ASP A 83 10.57 13.23 -11.17
CA ASP A 83 11.12 14.59 -11.24
C ASP A 83 12.45 14.60 -12.01
N LEU A 84 13.33 13.63 -11.72
CA LEU A 84 14.58 13.44 -12.47
C LEU A 84 14.35 13.15 -13.96
N ALA A 85 13.32 12.36 -14.28
CA ALA A 85 12.98 12.07 -15.68
C ALA A 85 12.42 13.31 -16.42
N ALA A 86 11.80 14.24 -15.69
CA ALA A 86 11.27 15.50 -16.21
C ALA A 86 12.34 16.60 -16.39
N ASP A 87 13.56 16.37 -15.89
CA ASP A 87 14.62 17.40 -15.72
C ASP A 87 14.18 18.56 -14.81
N ASP A 88 13.25 18.29 -13.89
CA ASP A 88 12.82 19.25 -12.86
C ASP A 88 13.74 19.13 -11.64
N LEU A 89 14.20 20.29 -11.14
CA LEU A 89 14.89 20.40 -9.86
C LEU A 89 13.84 20.63 -8.77
N THR A 90 13.23 19.55 -8.27
CA THR A 90 12.39 19.67 -7.08
C THR A 90 13.27 19.67 -5.83
N GLU A 91 12.95 20.55 -4.88
CA GLU A 91 13.46 20.41 -3.51
C GLU A 91 12.89 19.10 -2.98
N ALA A 92 13.71 18.04 -2.91
CA ALA A 92 13.26 16.81 -2.29
C ALA A 92 12.99 17.12 -0.82
N ASP A 93 11.76 16.87 -0.37
CA ASP A 93 11.36 17.14 0.99
C ASP A 93 12.16 16.23 1.94
N THR A 94 13.08 16.84 2.69
CA THR A 94 14.04 16.16 3.60
C THR A 94 13.37 15.52 4.82
N GLN A 95 12.03 15.55 4.89
CA GLN A 95 11.24 14.98 5.98
C GLN A 95 11.37 13.45 6.15
N LEU A 96 11.79 12.72 5.11
CA LEU A 96 11.82 11.25 5.15
C LEU A 96 12.91 10.69 6.08
N ASP A 97 14.11 11.27 6.12
CA ASP A 97 15.21 10.78 6.96
C ASP A 97 14.88 10.86 8.46
N GLY A 98 14.29 11.98 8.90
CA GLY A 98 13.88 12.16 10.29
C GLY A 98 12.78 11.19 10.74
N MET A 99 11.89 10.79 9.83
CA MET A 99 10.86 9.79 10.09
C MET A 99 11.43 8.38 10.23
N PHE A 100 12.42 8.01 9.40
CA PHE A 100 13.05 6.69 9.49
C PHE A 100 13.83 6.52 10.78
N ASP A 101 14.61 7.53 11.19
CA ASP A 101 15.37 7.48 12.44
C ASP A 101 14.45 7.36 13.66
N ALA A 102 13.31 8.04 13.66
CA ALA A 102 12.32 7.94 14.73
C ALA A 102 11.69 6.53 14.79
N ALA A 103 11.42 5.92 13.63
CA ALA A 103 10.83 4.60 13.55
C ALA A 103 11.77 3.46 13.98
N VAL A 104 13.05 3.58 13.63
CA VAL A 104 14.10 2.66 14.09
C VAL A 104 14.28 2.78 15.61
N LYS A 105 14.35 4.00 16.14
CA LYS A 105 14.44 4.24 17.60
C LYS A 105 13.25 3.68 18.37
N ALA A 106 12.06 3.68 17.77
CA ALA A 106 10.85 3.13 18.37
C ALA A 106 10.73 1.59 18.23
N ASN A 107 11.75 0.89 17.69
CA ASN A 107 11.72 -0.55 17.40
C ASN A 107 10.55 -1.00 16.51
N TYR A 108 10.01 -0.10 15.68
CA TYR A 108 8.94 -0.44 14.74
C TYR A 108 9.45 -1.16 13.50
N VAL A 109 10.75 -1.07 13.23
CA VAL A 109 11.40 -1.63 12.04
C VAL A 109 12.55 -2.53 12.49
N ASP A 110 12.52 -3.81 12.09
CA ASP A 110 13.65 -4.72 12.29
C ASP A 110 14.74 -4.48 11.23
N GLU A 111 15.90 -5.09 11.41
CA GLU A 111 17.03 -4.88 10.50
C GLU A 111 16.73 -5.32 9.06
N THR A 112 15.91 -6.37 8.88
CA THR A 112 15.55 -6.89 7.56
C THR A 112 14.73 -5.88 6.76
N THR A 113 13.82 -5.15 7.41
CA THR A 113 13.04 -4.08 6.79
C THR A 113 13.79 -2.75 6.79
N GLY A 114 14.58 -2.50 7.83
CA GLY A 114 15.24 -1.22 8.08
C GLY A 114 16.39 -0.93 7.14
N ALA A 115 17.15 -1.95 6.72
CA ALA A 115 18.25 -1.77 5.78
C ALA A 115 17.79 -1.29 4.38
N PRO A 116 16.75 -1.90 3.75
CA PRO A 116 16.14 -1.38 2.53
C PRO A 116 15.64 0.06 2.67
N LEU A 117 14.91 0.37 3.76
CA LEU A 117 14.38 1.72 4.02
C LEU A 117 15.49 2.76 4.13
N ARG A 118 16.54 2.49 4.94
CA ARG A 118 17.70 3.38 5.08
C ARG A 118 18.43 3.60 3.77
N SER A 119 18.55 2.55 2.96
CA SER A 119 19.19 2.64 1.65
C SER A 119 18.40 3.55 0.71
N ILE A 120 17.07 3.43 0.67
CA ILE A 120 16.21 4.31 -0.12
C ILE A 120 16.25 5.75 0.39
N GLY A 121 16.19 5.97 1.71
CA GLY A 121 16.32 7.30 2.32
C GLY A 121 17.63 7.99 1.93
N LYS A 122 18.76 7.27 2.02
CA LYS A 122 20.06 7.77 1.59
C LYS A 122 20.10 8.14 0.10
N ILE A 123 19.53 7.31 -0.76
CA ILE A 123 19.46 7.59 -2.21
C ILE A 123 18.63 8.85 -2.48
N LEU A 124 17.52 9.03 -1.76
CA LEU A 124 16.69 10.22 -1.86
C LEU A 124 17.43 11.47 -1.39
N ALA A 125 18.13 11.40 -0.25
CA ALA A 125 18.93 12.50 0.28
C ALA A 125 20.09 12.86 -0.68
N GLU A 126 20.79 11.87 -1.21
CA GLU A 126 21.83 12.09 -2.23
C GLU A 126 21.27 12.70 -3.51
N ALA A 127 20.06 12.31 -3.92
CA ALA A 127 19.40 12.90 -5.08
C ALA A 127 19.01 14.37 -4.88
N ALA A 128 18.53 14.70 -3.69
CA ALA A 128 18.22 16.06 -3.28
C ALA A 128 19.47 16.96 -3.25
N MET A 129 20.51 16.52 -2.53
CA MET A 129 21.71 17.32 -2.28
C MET A 129 22.54 17.56 -3.53
N ASN A 130 22.59 16.59 -4.45
CA ASN A 130 23.43 16.69 -5.63
C ASN A 130 22.73 17.37 -6.82
N GLY A 131 21.47 17.83 -6.64
CA GLY A 131 20.69 18.47 -7.70
C GLY A 131 20.69 17.62 -8.97
N TYR A 132 20.46 16.30 -8.81
CA TYR A 132 20.62 15.36 -9.91
C TYR A 132 19.74 15.76 -11.09
N ARG A 133 20.28 15.62 -12.29
CA ARG A 133 19.61 15.90 -13.56
C ARG A 133 19.26 14.59 -14.25
N GLN A 134 18.53 14.67 -15.35
CA GLN A 134 18.16 13.52 -16.18
C GLN A 134 19.33 12.55 -16.48
N ARG A 135 20.56 13.05 -16.58
CA ARG A 135 21.80 12.27 -16.82
C ARG A 135 22.22 11.33 -15.67
N GLU A 136 21.71 11.54 -14.46
CA GLU A 136 22.04 10.76 -13.25
C GLU A 136 20.95 9.75 -12.90
N LEU A 137 19.83 9.75 -13.64
CA LEU A 137 18.70 8.86 -13.47
C LEU A 137 19.11 7.38 -13.51
N ASN A 138 20.04 7.01 -14.39
CA ASN A 138 20.54 5.64 -14.47
C ASN A 138 21.26 5.19 -13.19
N LYS A 139 22.01 6.09 -12.53
CA LYS A 139 22.70 5.80 -11.26
C LYS A 139 21.71 5.66 -10.11
N VAL A 140 20.70 6.54 -10.04
CA VAL A 140 19.63 6.45 -9.04
C VAL A 140 18.88 5.12 -9.18
N ILE A 141 18.45 4.75 -10.39
CA ILE A 141 17.79 3.47 -10.68
C ILE A 141 18.71 2.28 -10.32
N ALA A 142 20.01 2.37 -10.66
CA ALA A 142 20.98 1.32 -10.37
C ALA A 142 21.17 1.10 -8.86
N ALA A 143 21.37 2.18 -8.10
CA ALA A 143 21.58 2.13 -6.66
C ALA A 143 20.32 1.64 -5.92
N ALA A 144 19.13 2.03 -6.40
CA ALA A 144 17.89 1.73 -5.72
C ALA A 144 17.31 0.35 -6.04
N ASN A 145 17.69 -0.32 -7.13
CA ASN A 145 16.96 -1.51 -7.57
C ASN A 145 16.92 -2.61 -6.50
N ALA A 146 18.06 -3.04 -5.97
CA ALA A 146 18.08 -4.08 -4.94
C ALA A 146 17.28 -3.71 -3.67
N PRO A 147 17.50 -2.55 -3.01
CA PRO A 147 16.73 -2.18 -1.83
C PRO A 147 15.25 -1.95 -2.13
N LEU A 148 14.88 -1.43 -3.30
CA LEU A 148 13.48 -1.24 -3.68
C LEU A 148 12.75 -2.57 -3.88
N GLN A 149 13.38 -3.54 -4.54
CA GLN A 149 12.81 -4.88 -4.71
C GLN A 149 12.59 -5.56 -3.34
N GLN A 150 13.55 -5.43 -2.42
CA GLN A 150 13.42 -5.94 -1.05
C GLN A 150 12.28 -5.25 -0.30
N LEU A 151 12.18 -3.92 -0.38
CA LEU A 151 11.11 -3.14 0.23
C LEU A 151 9.73 -3.60 -0.26
N ILE A 152 9.55 -3.72 -1.57
CA ILE A 152 8.29 -4.18 -2.17
C ILE A 152 7.98 -5.62 -1.75
N ALA A 153 8.98 -6.50 -1.70
CA ALA A 153 8.80 -7.88 -1.24
C ALA A 153 8.32 -7.95 0.22
N HIS A 154 8.85 -7.12 1.11
CA HIS A 154 8.38 -7.04 2.50
C HIS A 154 6.94 -6.53 2.58
N GLN A 155 6.60 -5.50 1.80
CA GLN A 155 5.24 -4.97 1.75
C GLN A 155 4.24 -6.02 1.22
N LEU A 156 4.62 -6.79 0.19
CA LEU A 156 3.82 -7.91 -0.31
C LEU A 156 3.57 -8.96 0.77
N ALA A 157 4.61 -9.40 1.49
CA ALA A 157 4.48 -10.42 2.53
C ALA A 157 3.53 -9.98 3.67
N LEU A 158 3.62 -8.72 4.10
CA LEU A 158 2.71 -8.17 5.11
C LEU A 158 1.26 -8.09 4.61
N MET A 159 1.05 -7.65 3.37
CA MET A 159 -0.29 -7.53 2.78
C MET A 159 -0.91 -8.89 2.42
N GLU A 160 -0.13 -9.93 2.19
CA GLU A 160 -0.63 -11.32 2.08
C GLU A 160 -1.20 -11.81 3.43
N GLY A 161 -0.61 -11.39 4.55
CA GLY A 161 -1.15 -11.61 5.89
C GLY A 161 -2.53 -10.96 6.11
N TYR A 162 -2.81 -9.83 5.45
CA TYR A 162 -4.13 -9.21 5.51
C TYR A 162 -5.21 -10.09 4.88
N GLY A 163 -4.93 -10.77 3.77
CA GLY A 163 -5.88 -11.70 3.15
C GLY A 163 -6.37 -12.78 4.13
N GLN A 164 -5.47 -13.31 4.95
CA GLN A 164 -5.82 -14.27 6.00
C GLN A 164 -6.63 -13.63 7.13
N SER A 165 -6.25 -12.42 7.56
CA SER A 165 -7.01 -11.68 8.58
C SER A 165 -8.44 -11.39 8.13
N LEU A 166 -8.63 -11.01 6.86
CA LEU A 166 -9.94 -10.71 6.30
C LEU A 166 -10.84 -11.94 6.25
N ALA A 167 -10.28 -13.10 5.90
CA ALA A 167 -11.01 -14.37 5.94
C ALA A 167 -11.45 -14.73 7.38
N ASN A 168 -10.57 -14.53 8.37
CA ASN A 168 -10.89 -14.76 9.77
C ASN A 168 -12.00 -13.81 10.26
N GLU A 169 -11.87 -12.51 9.95
CA GLU A 169 -12.87 -11.50 10.29
C GLU A 169 -14.24 -11.84 9.68
N ARG A 170 -14.28 -12.29 8.42
CA ARG A 170 -15.51 -12.74 7.76
C ARG A 170 -16.13 -13.95 8.45
N ALA A 171 -15.31 -14.94 8.84
CA ALA A 171 -15.79 -16.12 9.57
C ALA A 171 -16.38 -15.74 10.94
N MET A 172 -15.77 -14.76 11.63
CA MET A 172 -16.30 -14.21 12.88
C MET A 172 -17.64 -13.52 12.67
N GLN A 173 -17.74 -12.70 11.63
CA GLN A 173 -18.96 -12.01 11.25
C GLN A 173 -20.12 -12.98 10.94
N ILE A 174 -19.89 -14.00 10.12
CA ILE A 174 -20.90 -15.02 9.79
C ILE A 174 -21.36 -15.76 11.05
N ARG A 175 -20.42 -16.18 11.90
CA ARG A 175 -20.74 -16.88 13.15
C ARG A 175 -21.58 -16.00 14.07
N HIS A 176 -21.17 -14.75 14.26
CA HIS A 176 -21.86 -13.80 15.14
C HIS A 176 -23.31 -13.57 14.69
N GLN A 177 -23.51 -13.33 13.39
CA GLN A 177 -24.84 -13.13 12.83
C GLN A 177 -25.73 -14.36 12.96
N ARG A 178 -25.16 -15.56 12.75
CA ARG A 178 -25.89 -16.81 12.96
C ARG A 178 -26.39 -16.96 14.40
N VAL A 179 -25.55 -16.59 15.38
CA VAL A 179 -25.92 -16.61 16.80
C VAL A 179 -27.02 -15.59 17.09
N LEU A 180 -26.86 -14.33 16.68
CA LEU A 180 -27.87 -13.29 16.92
C LEU A 180 -29.21 -13.63 16.25
N HIS A 181 -29.19 -14.10 15.01
CA HIS A 181 -30.40 -14.49 14.29
C HIS A 181 -31.10 -15.69 14.96
N ALA A 182 -30.35 -16.65 15.48
CA ALA A 182 -30.92 -17.76 16.25
C ALA A 182 -31.57 -17.27 17.57
N MET A 183 -30.93 -16.34 18.28
CA MET A 183 -31.48 -15.72 19.50
C MET A 183 -32.77 -14.94 19.21
N ALA A 184 -32.81 -14.16 18.14
CA ALA A 184 -33.99 -13.36 17.76
C ALA A 184 -35.19 -14.24 17.35
N ARG A 185 -34.94 -15.41 16.73
CA ARG A 185 -35.98 -16.36 16.35
C ARG A 185 -36.35 -17.35 17.44
N ASP A 186 -35.61 -17.40 18.55
CA ASP A 186 -35.92 -18.31 19.65
C ASP A 186 -37.35 -18.05 20.15
N LYS A 187 -38.20 -19.07 20.04
CA LYS A 187 -39.64 -19.03 20.34
C LYS A 187 -40.42 -17.91 19.62
N GLY A 188 -39.93 -17.41 18.49
CA GLY A 188 -40.59 -16.35 17.71
C GLY A 188 -40.64 -14.99 18.42
N ARG A 189 -39.71 -14.73 19.34
CA ARG A 189 -39.74 -13.56 20.22
C ARG A 189 -39.58 -12.22 19.49
N GLU A 190 -38.71 -12.13 18.48
CA GLU A 190 -38.36 -10.84 17.88
C GLU A 190 -38.18 -10.93 16.35
N PRO A 191 -39.27 -11.07 15.58
CA PRO A 191 -39.20 -11.22 14.11
C PRO A 191 -38.59 -9.99 13.41
N VAL A 192 -38.83 -8.78 13.91
CA VAL A 192 -38.23 -7.55 13.36
C VAL A 192 -36.71 -7.54 13.56
N ALA A 193 -36.22 -7.96 14.73
CA ALA A 193 -34.80 -8.05 15.01
C ALA A 193 -34.13 -9.08 14.08
N ALA A 194 -34.77 -10.24 13.86
CA ALA A 194 -34.28 -11.26 12.93
C ALA A 194 -34.14 -10.72 11.50
N GLU A 195 -35.12 -9.95 11.01
CA GLU A 195 -35.07 -9.34 9.67
C GLU A 195 -33.95 -8.30 9.56
N LEU A 196 -33.82 -7.40 10.55
CA LEU A 196 -32.75 -6.41 10.58
C LEU A 196 -31.34 -7.04 10.60
N ILE A 197 -31.18 -8.16 11.34
CA ILE A 197 -29.94 -8.93 11.33
C ILE A 197 -29.67 -9.48 9.92
N TRP A 198 -30.67 -10.04 9.25
CA TRP A 198 -30.53 -10.57 7.90
C TRP A 198 -30.16 -9.49 6.87
N GLU A 199 -30.84 -8.34 6.88
CA GLU A 199 -30.51 -7.20 6.00
C GLU A 199 -29.08 -6.71 6.22
N ARG A 200 -28.68 -6.52 7.48
CA ARG A 200 -27.31 -6.12 7.83
C ARG A 200 -26.28 -7.16 7.39
N SER A 201 -26.64 -8.44 7.45
CA SER A 201 -25.80 -9.55 6.99
C SER A 201 -25.50 -9.45 5.49
N ASN A 202 -26.50 -9.15 4.67
CA ASN A 202 -26.34 -8.99 3.23
C ASN A 202 -25.45 -7.79 2.88
N LEU A 203 -25.67 -6.65 3.54
CA LEU A 203 -24.85 -5.44 3.33
C LEU A 203 -23.39 -5.68 3.71
N THR A 204 -23.15 -6.28 4.87
CA THR A 204 -21.79 -6.58 5.33
C THR A 204 -21.12 -7.65 4.45
N ALA A 205 -21.84 -8.65 3.95
CA ALA A 205 -21.31 -9.63 3.01
C ALA A 205 -20.80 -8.98 1.70
N MET A 206 -21.50 -7.96 1.18
CA MET A 206 -21.04 -7.20 0.02
C MET A 206 -19.75 -6.43 0.30
N GLN A 207 -19.61 -5.85 1.50
CA GLN A 207 -18.37 -5.14 1.91
C GLN A 207 -17.18 -6.10 1.98
N PHE A 208 -17.34 -7.29 2.57
CA PHE A 208 -16.30 -8.31 2.58
C PHE A 208 -15.92 -8.75 1.16
N ALA A 209 -16.91 -9.01 0.29
CA ALA A 209 -16.64 -9.40 -1.08
C ALA A 209 -15.88 -8.34 -1.89
N GLN A 210 -16.06 -7.04 -1.57
CA GLN A 210 -15.28 -5.97 -2.15
C GLN A 210 -13.83 -5.99 -1.65
N ARG A 211 -13.62 -6.06 -0.32
CA ARG A 211 -12.29 -6.11 0.30
C ARG A 211 -11.48 -7.33 -0.16
N GLU A 212 -12.12 -8.50 -0.26
CA GLU A 212 -11.50 -9.75 -0.74
C GLU A 212 -11.04 -9.66 -2.19
N LYS A 213 -11.72 -8.86 -3.02
CA LYS A 213 -11.29 -8.57 -4.40
C LYS A 213 -10.22 -7.48 -4.45
N ALA A 214 -10.25 -6.53 -3.52
CA ALA A 214 -9.34 -5.40 -3.50
C ALA A 214 -7.90 -5.80 -3.15
N VAL A 215 -7.71 -6.63 -2.12
CA VAL A 215 -6.38 -7.07 -1.65
C VAL A 215 -5.51 -7.67 -2.77
N PRO A 216 -5.95 -8.71 -3.52
CA PRO A 216 -5.13 -9.28 -4.59
C PRO A 216 -4.84 -8.28 -5.71
N LYS A 217 -5.72 -7.31 -5.94
CA LYS A 217 -5.49 -6.24 -6.92
C LYS A 217 -4.47 -5.22 -6.46
N TYR A 218 -4.41 -4.92 -5.17
CA TYR A 218 -3.33 -4.11 -4.63
C TYR A 218 -1.98 -4.85 -4.66
N LEU A 219 -1.96 -6.14 -4.33
CA LEU A 219 -0.75 -6.97 -4.48
C LEU A 219 -0.27 -7.00 -5.94
N GLU A 220 -1.19 -7.09 -6.90
CA GLU A 220 -0.89 -6.98 -8.33
C GLU A 220 -0.27 -5.62 -8.67
N THR A 221 -0.79 -4.52 -8.15
CA THR A 221 -0.20 -3.17 -8.30
C THR A 221 1.26 -3.13 -7.85
N LEU A 222 1.57 -3.61 -6.64
CA LEU A 222 2.94 -3.65 -6.12
C LEU A 222 3.86 -4.53 -6.99
N LYS A 223 3.38 -5.69 -7.46
CA LYS A 223 4.12 -6.56 -8.38
C LYS A 223 4.43 -5.88 -9.71
N GLN A 224 3.49 -5.09 -10.25
CA GLN A 224 3.71 -4.34 -11.49
C GLN A 224 4.68 -3.17 -11.30
N ILE A 225 4.68 -2.52 -10.13
CA ILE A 225 5.68 -1.51 -9.76
C ILE A 225 7.08 -2.13 -9.73
N ALA A 226 7.24 -3.26 -9.02
CA ALA A 226 8.49 -4.01 -8.96
C ALA A 226 9.00 -4.42 -10.34
N ALA A 227 8.14 -5.00 -11.17
CA ALA A 227 8.49 -5.45 -12.52
C ALA A 227 8.83 -4.27 -13.45
N GLY A 228 8.10 -3.16 -13.34
CA GLY A 228 8.38 -1.94 -14.09
C GLY A 228 9.72 -1.31 -13.69
N HIS A 229 10.02 -1.29 -12.39
CA HIS A 229 11.32 -0.83 -11.90
C HIS A 229 12.47 -1.72 -12.37
N GLN A 230 12.30 -3.04 -12.35
CA GLN A 230 13.31 -3.96 -12.88
C GLN A 230 13.56 -3.69 -14.37
N ALA A 231 12.50 -3.45 -15.15
CA ALA A 231 12.66 -3.10 -16.56
C ALA A 231 13.39 -1.76 -16.77
N LEU A 232 13.20 -0.78 -15.89
CA LEU A 232 14.00 0.46 -15.89
C LEU A 232 15.47 0.16 -15.57
N TYR A 233 15.75 -0.68 -14.58
CA TYR A 233 17.10 -1.07 -14.19
C TYR A 233 17.85 -1.78 -15.32
N ASP A 234 17.19 -2.74 -15.98
CA ASP A 234 17.76 -3.52 -17.08
C ASP A 234 18.07 -2.64 -18.29
N ASN A 235 17.31 -1.56 -18.49
CA ASN A 235 17.41 -0.66 -19.64
C ASN A 235 17.91 0.76 -19.28
N ARG A 236 18.53 0.92 -18.10
CA ARG A 236 18.85 2.24 -17.51
C ARG A 236 19.75 3.12 -18.40
N ASP A 237 20.56 2.50 -19.24
CA ASP A 237 21.47 3.21 -20.15
C ASP A 237 20.82 3.53 -21.52
N ASN A 238 19.56 3.13 -21.72
CA ASN A 238 18.82 3.32 -22.98
C ASN A 238 17.32 3.64 -22.76
N LEU A 239 17.01 4.44 -21.74
CA LEU A 239 15.62 4.72 -21.32
C LEU A 239 14.77 5.47 -22.36
N SER A 240 15.40 6.16 -23.31
CA SER A 240 14.71 6.88 -24.40
C SER A 240 14.41 6.00 -25.61
N ASN A 241 14.87 4.75 -25.62
CA ASN A 241 14.53 3.80 -26.67
C ASN A 241 13.01 3.58 -26.73
N LYS A 242 12.47 3.49 -27.96
CA LYS A 242 11.03 3.41 -28.21
C LYS A 242 10.41 2.12 -27.67
N GLU A 243 11.12 1.00 -27.79
CA GLU A 243 10.68 -0.30 -27.29
C GLU A 243 10.64 -0.32 -25.76
N VAL A 244 11.67 0.25 -25.11
CA VAL A 244 11.72 0.45 -23.66
C VAL A 244 10.58 1.35 -23.20
N ALA A 245 10.39 2.52 -23.83
CA ALA A 245 9.29 3.43 -23.52
C ALA A 245 7.92 2.76 -23.67
N ALA A 246 7.72 1.95 -24.72
CA ALA A 246 6.49 1.20 -24.92
C ALA A 246 6.29 0.12 -23.84
N GLN A 247 7.36 -0.56 -23.41
CA GLN A 247 7.32 -1.52 -22.30
C GLN A 247 6.93 -0.85 -20.99
N ILE A 248 7.57 0.25 -20.64
CA ILE A 248 7.28 1.02 -19.43
C ILE A 248 5.82 1.52 -19.43
N LYS A 249 5.32 2.03 -20.55
CA LYS A 249 3.89 2.41 -20.70
C LYS A 249 2.93 1.24 -20.45
N ARG A 250 3.30 0.00 -20.80
CA ARG A 250 2.48 -1.18 -20.50
C ARG A 250 2.40 -1.43 -18.99
N TYR A 251 3.51 -1.30 -18.26
CA TYR A 251 3.49 -1.38 -16.80
C TYR A 251 2.62 -0.28 -16.18
N THR A 252 2.77 0.97 -16.63
CA THR A 252 1.93 2.09 -16.19
C THR A 252 0.43 1.79 -16.34
N LYS A 253 0.01 1.26 -17.49
CA LYS A 253 -1.39 0.88 -17.73
C LYS A 253 -1.87 -0.23 -16.79
N ARG A 254 -1.03 -1.25 -16.55
CA ARG A 254 -1.36 -2.37 -15.65
C ARG A 254 -1.46 -1.90 -14.20
N ILE A 255 -0.56 -1.03 -13.74
CA ILE A 255 -0.61 -0.41 -12.41
C ILE A 255 -1.92 0.35 -12.22
N ARG A 256 -2.30 1.21 -13.18
CA ARG A 256 -3.57 1.95 -13.11
C ARG A 256 -4.79 1.03 -13.07
N ALA A 257 -4.81 0.01 -13.91
CA ALA A 257 -5.92 -0.93 -13.97
C ALA A 257 -6.06 -1.72 -12.65
N ALA A 258 -4.93 -2.22 -12.12
CA ALA A 258 -4.89 -2.95 -10.85
C ALA A 258 -5.29 -2.06 -9.67
N LEU A 259 -4.74 -0.85 -9.55
CA LEU A 259 -5.10 0.08 -8.47
C LEU A 259 -6.56 0.50 -8.56
N LYS A 260 -7.08 0.80 -9.76
CA LYS A 260 -8.50 1.12 -9.94
C LYS A 260 -9.40 -0.03 -9.49
N ALA A 261 -8.99 -1.28 -9.74
CA ALA A 261 -9.72 -2.47 -9.28
C ALA A 261 -9.54 -2.75 -7.79
N ALA A 262 -8.46 -2.25 -7.17
CA ALA A 262 -8.22 -2.33 -5.74
C ALA A 262 -9.05 -1.32 -4.94
N ARG A 263 -9.31 -0.14 -5.53
CA ARG A 263 -10.13 0.89 -4.88
C ARG A 263 -11.59 0.45 -4.80
N THR A 264 -12.18 0.55 -3.61
CA THR A 264 -13.61 0.30 -3.42
C THR A 264 -14.44 1.53 -3.80
N PRO A 265 -15.76 1.41 -4.08
CA PRO A 265 -16.61 2.56 -4.36
C PRO A 265 -16.64 3.62 -3.25
N SER A 266 -16.36 3.22 -2.00
CA SER A 266 -16.22 4.15 -0.86
C SER A 266 -15.03 5.10 -1.02
N ASP A 267 -13.97 4.65 -1.70
CA ASP A 267 -12.71 5.38 -1.91
C ASP A 267 -12.88 6.52 -2.92
N ALA A 268 -13.88 6.41 -3.82
CA ALA A 268 -14.20 7.43 -4.82
C ALA A 268 -15.02 8.60 -4.24
N ALA A 269 -15.57 8.45 -3.03
CA ALA A 269 -16.44 9.43 -2.37
C ALA A 269 -15.73 10.25 -1.29
N ALA A 270 -14.46 9.96 -0.96
CA ALA A 270 -13.68 10.78 -0.04
C ALA A 270 -13.27 12.09 -0.76
N PRO A 271 -13.78 13.28 -0.35
CA PRO A 271 -13.28 14.53 -0.89
C PRO A 271 -11.81 14.66 -0.52
N ALA A 272 -11.02 15.20 -1.46
CA ALA A 272 -9.66 15.68 -1.19
C ALA A 272 -9.70 16.51 0.08
N ALA A 273 -9.16 15.98 1.17
CA ALA A 273 -9.07 16.69 2.43
C ALA A 273 -8.35 18.01 2.14
N ALA A 274 -9.06 19.10 2.39
CA ALA A 274 -8.54 20.45 2.28
C ALA A 274 -7.23 20.52 3.07
N LYS A 275 -6.16 20.97 2.41
CA LYS A 275 -4.95 21.39 3.12
C LYS A 275 -5.34 22.49 4.13
N PRO A 276 -4.72 22.52 5.31
CA PRO A 276 -4.91 23.62 6.26
C PRO A 276 -4.57 24.98 5.63
#